data_AF-A0A1Y1VZ51-F1
#
_entry.id   AF-A0A1Y1VZ51-F1
#
_cell.length_a   1.000
_cell.length_b   1.000
_cell.length_c   1.000
_cell.angle_alpha   90.00
_cell.angle_beta   90.00
_cell.angle_gamma   90.00
#
_symmetry.space_group_name_H-M   'P 1'
#
loop_
_entity.id
_entity.type
_entity.pdbx_description
1 polymer ?
#
loop_
_entity_poly.entity_id
_entity_poly.type
_entity_poly.pdbx_seq_one_letter_code
_entity_poly.pdbx_strand_id
1 'polypeptide(L)'
;MREALHTYLTENHSVDVSDSDISLFPLVGEGRIEDRVDLLLSQIIDPGPRADVLGAADTVFVVTHSQGTPVSALLLERLMELGLVVPRRQRVCMLAMAGISHGPMPYLRDNVVIRYIESEAARELFELMDPSSPQSQRYVAALSTILHKGVRLICVGSWVDEVVPLYSGILQGVSHPNVYRAVYIDAPHYLDDFLSNLIVFALRLRNMGIYDHDLLIHLSEVVAGSLWGHSGHSTVYGEPDVYKLSVKWLLYSTSAVSQSAIQSGGAAVSRASGEQIHMNYRPFNAAEKLNPFYIPWIMRTLWDEPEIRQNSVLRAELRRLIMLYDKWKPETKAGKELKYRLEPVRAAI
;
A
#
# COMPACT_ATOMS: atom_id res chain seq x y z
N MET A 1 -16.46 -4.62 0.82
CA MET A 1 -16.57 -3.14 0.67
C MET A 1 -17.94 -2.58 1.01
N ARG A 2 -19.03 -2.94 0.30
CA ARG A 2 -20.41 -2.43 0.60
C ARG A 2 -20.76 -2.60 2.08
N GLU A 3 -20.66 -3.82 2.58
CA GLU A 3 -20.92 -4.15 3.99
C GLU A 3 -20.04 -3.32 4.92
N ALA A 4 -18.73 -3.27 4.67
CA ALA A 4 -17.81 -2.46 5.48
C ALA A 4 -18.17 -0.96 5.52
N LEU A 5 -18.67 -0.38 4.41
CA LEU A 5 -19.14 1.00 4.38
C LEU A 5 -20.40 1.18 5.26
N HIS A 6 -21.39 0.31 5.07
CA HIS A 6 -22.63 0.33 5.85
C HIS A 6 -22.36 0.18 7.35
N THR A 7 -21.63 -0.87 7.72
CA THR A 7 -21.26 -1.18 9.11
C THR A 7 -20.45 -0.04 9.72
N TYR A 8 -19.43 0.48 9.02
CA TYR A 8 -18.59 1.56 9.56
C TYR A 8 -19.39 2.83 9.83
N LEU A 9 -20.23 3.26 8.89
CA LEU A 9 -21.04 4.48 9.01
C LEU A 9 -22.14 4.34 10.08
N THR A 10 -22.78 3.18 10.16
CA THR A 10 -23.80 2.91 11.18
C THR A 10 -23.18 2.91 12.58
N GLU A 11 -22.11 2.13 12.79
CA GLU A 11 -21.48 1.96 14.10
C GLU A 11 -20.78 3.23 14.61
N ASN A 12 -20.12 4.00 13.74
CA ASN A 12 -19.26 5.12 14.16
C ASN A 12 -19.91 6.49 13.97
N HIS A 13 -20.95 6.59 13.12
CA HIS A 13 -21.53 7.88 12.75
C HIS A 13 -23.07 7.91 12.82
N SER A 14 -23.74 6.79 13.13
CA SER A 14 -25.21 6.71 13.13
C SER A 14 -25.84 7.15 11.80
N VAL A 15 -25.12 6.91 10.70
CA VAL A 15 -25.59 7.18 9.32
C VAL A 15 -25.98 5.86 8.69
N ASP A 16 -27.25 5.73 8.32
CA ASP A 16 -27.76 4.60 7.55
C ASP A 16 -27.68 4.93 6.06
N VAL A 17 -26.94 4.11 5.30
CA VAL A 17 -26.80 4.24 3.85
C VAL A 17 -27.66 3.17 3.21
N SER A 18 -28.63 3.57 2.39
CA SER A 18 -29.50 2.60 1.74
C SER A 18 -28.76 1.83 0.66
N ASP A 19 -29.20 0.61 0.35
CA ASP A 19 -28.61 -0.18 -0.74
C ASP A 19 -28.73 0.54 -2.10
N SER A 20 -29.75 1.39 -2.28
CA SER A 20 -29.91 2.23 -3.48
C SER A 20 -28.85 3.32 -3.63
N ASP A 21 -28.17 3.71 -2.54
CA ASP A 21 -27.10 4.71 -2.57
C ASP A 21 -25.75 4.12 -3.00
N ILE A 22 -25.64 2.78 -3.09
CA ILE A 22 -24.38 2.07 -3.38
C ILE A 22 -24.46 1.28 -4.69
N SER A 23 -23.81 1.82 -5.71
CA SER A 23 -23.58 1.13 -6.98
C SER A 23 -22.29 0.30 -6.94
N LEU A 24 -22.37 -0.99 -7.31
CA LEU A 24 -21.23 -1.91 -7.37
C LEU A 24 -20.88 -2.25 -8.80
N PHE A 25 -19.61 -2.04 -9.18
CA PHE A 25 -19.07 -2.40 -10.49
C PHE A 25 -18.06 -3.53 -10.33
N PRO A 26 -18.50 -4.80 -10.36
CA PRO A 26 -17.55 -5.91 -10.48
C PRO A 26 -16.97 -5.88 -11.89
N LEU A 27 -15.67 -5.63 -11.98
CA LEU A 27 -14.93 -5.61 -13.24
C LEU A 27 -14.05 -6.87 -13.29
N VAL A 28 -14.08 -7.58 -14.42
CA VAL A 28 -13.38 -8.86 -14.58
C VAL A 28 -12.56 -8.81 -15.86
N GLY A 29 -11.30 -9.21 -15.78
CA GLY A 29 -10.43 -9.24 -16.94
C GLY A 29 -9.10 -9.92 -16.61
N GLU A 30 -8.60 -10.66 -17.58
CA GLU A 30 -7.31 -11.35 -17.56
C GLU A 30 -6.43 -10.81 -18.69
N GLY A 31 -5.13 -11.12 -18.64
CA GLY A 31 -4.15 -10.65 -19.61
C GLY A 31 -3.12 -9.72 -19.00
N ARG A 32 -2.32 -9.09 -19.87
CA ARG A 32 -1.28 -8.14 -19.47
C ARG A 32 -1.91 -6.88 -18.87
N ILE A 33 -1.09 -6.07 -18.20
CA ILE A 33 -1.55 -4.90 -17.44
C ILE A 33 -2.39 -3.97 -18.33
N GLU A 34 -1.88 -3.54 -19.49
CA GLU A 34 -2.58 -2.62 -20.39
C GLU A 34 -3.82 -3.26 -21.03
N ASP A 35 -3.73 -4.53 -21.47
CA ASP A 35 -4.88 -5.26 -22.03
C ASP A 35 -6.04 -5.32 -21.01
N ARG A 36 -5.71 -5.57 -19.73
CA ARG A 36 -6.69 -5.54 -18.64
C ARG A 36 -7.25 -4.14 -18.44
N VAL A 37 -6.43 -3.09 -18.49
CA VAL A 37 -6.94 -1.71 -18.39
C VAL A 37 -7.99 -1.44 -19.46
N ASP A 38 -7.71 -1.78 -20.71
CA ASP A 38 -8.65 -1.58 -21.82
C ASP A 38 -9.94 -2.40 -21.66
N LEU A 39 -9.83 -3.66 -21.24
CA LEU A 39 -10.98 -4.53 -20.97
C LEU A 39 -11.84 -4.05 -19.80
N LEU A 40 -11.24 -3.56 -18.72
CA LEU A 40 -11.99 -3.06 -17.56
C LEU A 40 -12.58 -1.68 -17.85
N LEU A 41 -11.88 -0.85 -18.64
CA LEU A 41 -12.39 0.43 -19.11
C LEU A 41 -13.61 0.23 -20.00
N SER A 42 -13.56 -0.68 -20.98
CA SER A 42 -14.70 -0.99 -21.84
C SER A 42 -15.92 -1.42 -21.02
N GLN A 43 -15.76 -2.24 -19.99
CA GLN A 43 -16.86 -2.61 -19.07
C GLN A 43 -17.51 -1.44 -18.32
N ILE A 44 -16.86 -0.27 -18.25
CA ILE A 44 -17.40 0.95 -17.64
C ILE A 44 -18.06 1.84 -18.71
N ILE A 45 -17.46 1.94 -19.89
CA ILE A 45 -17.86 2.90 -20.95
C ILE A 45 -18.74 2.30 -22.05
N ASP A 46 -18.80 0.97 -22.19
CA ASP A 46 -19.69 0.26 -23.11
C ASP A 46 -21.16 0.63 -22.77
N PRO A 47 -22.07 0.76 -23.76
CA PRO A 47 -23.36 1.43 -23.59
C PRO A 47 -24.16 0.90 -22.40
N GLY A 48 -24.23 1.70 -21.34
CA GLY A 48 -24.90 1.34 -20.10
C GLY A 48 -24.81 2.45 -19.06
N PRO A 49 -25.54 2.33 -17.94
CA PRO A 49 -25.64 3.42 -16.95
C PRO A 49 -24.36 3.61 -16.12
N ARG A 50 -23.33 2.75 -16.27
CA ARG A 50 -22.14 2.74 -15.39
C ARG A 50 -21.34 4.04 -15.48
N ALA A 51 -21.09 4.55 -16.68
CA ALA A 51 -20.37 5.81 -16.87
C ALA A 51 -21.12 6.98 -16.23
N ASP A 52 -22.44 7.07 -16.42
CA ASP A 52 -23.28 8.13 -15.84
C ASP A 52 -23.32 8.04 -14.31
N VAL A 53 -23.51 6.85 -13.77
CA VAL A 53 -23.51 6.59 -12.32
C VAL A 53 -22.16 6.94 -11.70
N LEU A 54 -21.04 6.54 -12.33
CA LEU A 54 -19.70 6.90 -11.89
C LEU A 54 -19.48 8.41 -11.94
N GLY A 55 -19.93 9.05 -13.01
CA GLY A 55 -19.89 10.50 -13.18
C GLY A 55 -20.75 11.24 -12.16
N ALA A 56 -21.85 10.67 -11.68
CA ALA A 56 -22.73 11.30 -10.70
C ALA A 56 -22.27 11.08 -9.24
N ALA A 57 -21.53 10.01 -8.95
CA ALA A 57 -21.17 9.63 -7.58
C ALA A 57 -20.41 10.72 -6.81
N ASP A 58 -20.71 10.89 -5.52
CA ASP A 58 -19.96 11.76 -4.60
C ASP A 58 -18.67 11.11 -4.09
N THR A 59 -18.67 9.78 -3.99
CA THR A 59 -17.58 8.97 -3.47
C THR A 59 -17.32 7.77 -4.38
N VAL A 60 -16.05 7.51 -4.66
CA VAL A 60 -15.61 6.38 -5.50
C VAL A 60 -14.58 5.57 -4.73
N PHE A 61 -14.87 4.29 -4.51
CA PHE A 61 -13.91 3.31 -4.00
C PHE A 61 -13.46 2.39 -5.12
N VAL A 62 -12.15 2.31 -5.35
CA VAL A 62 -11.50 1.31 -6.20
C VAL A 62 -10.85 0.29 -5.28
N VAL A 63 -11.33 -0.95 -5.29
CA VAL A 63 -10.80 -2.03 -4.45
C VAL A 63 -10.08 -3.02 -5.34
N THR A 64 -8.87 -3.38 -4.97
CA THR A 64 -8.03 -4.24 -5.78
C THR A 64 -7.12 -5.12 -4.94
N HIS A 65 -6.68 -6.23 -5.52
CA HIS A 65 -5.82 -7.21 -4.89
C HIS A 65 -4.71 -7.65 -5.85
N SER A 66 -3.50 -7.85 -5.32
CA SER A 66 -2.39 -8.49 -6.05
C SER A 66 -2.08 -7.81 -7.39
N GLN A 67 -2.07 -8.56 -8.48
CA GLN A 67 -1.87 -8.07 -9.84
C GLN A 67 -2.89 -7.02 -10.30
N GLY A 68 -4.06 -6.93 -9.64
CA GLY A 68 -5.04 -5.89 -9.94
C GLY A 68 -4.56 -4.50 -9.56
N THR A 69 -3.58 -4.36 -8.65
CA THR A 69 -3.10 -3.08 -8.15
C THR A 69 -2.52 -2.17 -9.24
N PRO A 70 -1.53 -2.60 -10.04
CA PRO A 70 -1.03 -1.78 -11.15
C PRO A 70 -2.13 -1.46 -12.15
N VAL A 71 -2.95 -2.44 -12.53
CA VAL A 71 -4.10 -2.26 -13.45
C VAL A 71 -5.06 -1.18 -12.94
N SER A 72 -5.38 -1.18 -11.65
CA SER A 72 -6.34 -0.25 -11.05
C SER A 72 -5.82 1.18 -11.01
N ALA A 73 -4.52 1.39 -10.81
CA ALA A 73 -3.92 2.72 -10.86
C ALA A 73 -3.99 3.31 -12.29
N LEU A 74 -3.65 2.50 -13.30
CA LEU A 74 -3.74 2.89 -14.70
C LEU A 74 -5.21 3.13 -15.11
N LEU A 75 -6.12 2.24 -14.76
CA LEU A 75 -7.55 2.42 -15.03
C LEU A 75 -8.07 3.72 -14.41
N LEU A 76 -7.70 4.00 -13.16
CA LEU A 76 -8.13 5.20 -12.46
C LEU A 76 -7.59 6.48 -13.12
N GLU A 77 -6.34 6.46 -13.62
CA GLU A 77 -5.80 7.54 -14.44
C GLU A 77 -6.65 7.76 -15.71
N ARG A 78 -6.95 6.69 -16.46
CA ARG A 78 -7.77 6.76 -17.69
C ARG A 78 -9.18 7.29 -17.43
N LEU A 79 -9.82 6.85 -16.35
CA LEU A 79 -11.14 7.35 -15.93
C LEU A 79 -11.10 8.85 -15.60
N MET A 80 -9.99 9.36 -15.08
CA MET A 80 -9.81 10.80 -14.86
C MET A 80 -9.48 11.58 -16.13
N GLU A 81 -8.79 10.98 -17.10
CA GLU A 81 -8.56 11.57 -18.42
C GLU A 81 -9.88 11.75 -19.18
N LEU A 82 -10.78 10.78 -19.08
CA LEU A 82 -12.12 10.85 -19.67
C LEU A 82 -13.10 11.75 -18.89
N GLY A 83 -12.70 12.28 -17.73
CA GLY A 83 -13.55 13.10 -16.89
C GLY A 83 -14.67 12.34 -16.15
N LEU A 84 -14.65 11.01 -16.15
CA LEU A 84 -15.60 10.17 -15.44
C LEU A 84 -15.31 10.14 -13.93
N VAL A 85 -14.03 10.22 -13.56
CA VAL A 85 -13.59 10.39 -12.17
C VAL A 85 -12.95 11.76 -12.00
N VAL A 86 -13.48 12.57 -11.08
CA VAL A 86 -13.02 13.94 -10.86
C VAL A 86 -12.77 14.17 -9.37
N PRO A 87 -11.55 13.90 -8.85
CA PRO A 87 -11.27 13.99 -7.41
C PRO A 87 -11.46 15.39 -6.77
N ARG A 88 -11.58 16.45 -7.59
CA ARG A 88 -11.97 17.78 -7.11
C ARG A 88 -13.44 17.87 -6.70
N ARG A 89 -14.28 17.03 -7.30
CA ARG A 89 -15.72 16.90 -7.01
C ARG A 89 -16.02 15.67 -6.17
N GLN A 90 -15.31 14.58 -6.41
CA GLN A 90 -15.54 13.28 -5.82
C GLN A 90 -14.48 12.94 -4.77
N ARG A 91 -14.88 12.27 -3.69
CA ARG A 91 -13.92 11.67 -2.77
C ARG A 91 -13.50 10.31 -3.33
N VAL A 92 -12.25 10.19 -3.76
CA VAL A 92 -11.75 8.97 -4.41
C VAL A 92 -10.75 8.26 -3.51
N CYS A 93 -11.00 6.98 -3.23
CA CYS A 93 -10.12 6.10 -2.47
C CYS A 93 -9.80 4.84 -3.28
N MET A 94 -8.52 4.46 -3.32
CA MET A 94 -8.05 3.19 -3.84
C MET A 94 -7.52 2.35 -2.68
N LEU A 95 -8.09 1.16 -2.49
CA LEU A 95 -7.62 0.15 -1.53
C LEU A 95 -6.91 -0.96 -2.31
N ALA A 96 -5.60 -1.07 -2.12
CA ALA A 96 -4.73 -2.09 -2.69
C ALA A 96 -4.31 -3.09 -1.61
N MET A 97 -4.73 -4.35 -1.76
CA MET A 97 -4.41 -5.44 -0.83
C MET A 97 -3.40 -6.38 -1.47
N ALA A 98 -2.32 -6.72 -0.76
CA ALA A 98 -1.22 -7.54 -1.27
C ALA A 98 -0.74 -7.10 -2.67
N GLY A 99 -0.72 -5.79 -2.94
CA GLY A 99 -0.53 -5.26 -4.29
C GLY A 99 0.85 -5.52 -4.88
N ILE A 100 0.91 -5.93 -6.15
CA ILE A 100 2.18 -6.18 -6.85
C ILE A 100 2.72 -4.85 -7.40
N SER A 101 3.28 -4.01 -6.53
CA SER A 101 3.80 -2.69 -6.91
C SER A 101 5.29 -2.69 -7.29
N HIS A 102 6.04 -3.67 -6.78
CA HIS A 102 7.48 -3.85 -6.99
C HIS A 102 7.77 -5.29 -7.45
N GLY A 103 6.82 -5.89 -8.17
CA GLY A 103 6.87 -7.27 -8.63
C GLY A 103 6.60 -8.34 -7.55
N PRO A 104 6.49 -9.62 -7.96
CA PRO A 104 6.40 -10.77 -7.07
C PRO A 104 7.74 -11.07 -6.37
N MET A 105 7.76 -12.05 -5.48
CA MET A 105 8.98 -12.49 -4.80
C MET A 105 10.06 -12.88 -5.84
N PRO A 106 11.29 -12.34 -5.77
CA PRO A 106 12.30 -12.53 -6.80
C PRO A 106 12.65 -14.00 -7.09
N TYR A 107 12.66 -14.84 -6.05
CA TYR A 107 12.96 -16.27 -6.20
C TYR A 107 11.91 -17.05 -6.99
N LEU A 108 10.70 -16.51 -7.18
CA LEU A 108 9.65 -17.12 -8.00
C LEU A 108 9.96 -16.98 -9.50
N ARG A 109 10.69 -15.92 -9.90
CA ARG A 109 11.02 -15.65 -11.30
C ARG A 109 11.72 -16.84 -11.97
N ASP A 110 12.61 -17.50 -11.25
CA ASP A 110 13.41 -18.63 -11.74
C ASP A 110 12.86 -20.00 -11.29
N ASN A 111 11.76 -20.02 -10.54
CA ASN A 111 11.17 -21.27 -10.06
C ASN A 111 10.59 -22.06 -11.25
N VAL A 112 11.14 -23.26 -11.46
CA VAL A 112 10.82 -24.11 -12.60
C VAL A 112 9.31 -24.43 -12.65
N VAL A 113 8.71 -24.84 -11.53
CA VAL A 113 7.30 -25.22 -11.48
C VAL A 113 6.40 -24.05 -11.88
N ILE A 114 6.70 -22.88 -11.32
CA ILE A 114 5.96 -21.64 -11.57
C ILE A 114 6.12 -21.22 -13.04
N ARG A 115 7.34 -21.25 -13.57
CA ARG A 115 7.59 -20.94 -14.99
C ARG A 115 6.81 -21.80 -15.97
N TYR A 116 6.55 -23.07 -15.64
CA TYR A 116 5.80 -24.00 -16.51
C TYR A 116 4.29 -23.80 -16.46
N ILE A 117 3.75 -23.17 -15.41
CA ILE A 117 2.30 -22.94 -15.23
C ILE A 117 1.90 -21.47 -15.36
N GLU A 118 2.86 -20.55 -15.40
CA GLU A 118 2.62 -19.11 -15.50
C GLU A 118 2.16 -18.68 -16.90
N SER A 119 1.09 -17.89 -16.93
CA SER A 119 0.67 -17.17 -18.12
C SER A 119 1.65 -16.04 -18.46
N GLU A 120 1.62 -15.54 -19.70
CA GLU A 120 2.40 -14.35 -20.09
C GLU A 120 2.08 -13.13 -19.22
N ALA A 121 0.84 -13.01 -18.74
CA ALA A 121 0.40 -11.98 -17.81
C ALA A 121 1.14 -12.07 -16.46
N ALA A 122 1.28 -13.27 -15.90
CA ALA A 122 2.02 -13.46 -14.66
C ALA A 122 3.51 -13.11 -14.83
N ARG A 123 4.10 -13.44 -15.98
CA ARG A 123 5.50 -13.13 -16.29
C ARG A 123 5.76 -11.63 -16.39
N GLU A 124 4.84 -10.87 -16.98
CA GLU A 124 4.97 -9.40 -17.09
C GLU A 124 5.08 -8.73 -15.72
N LEU A 125 4.46 -9.28 -14.67
CA LEU A 125 4.51 -8.70 -13.33
C LEU A 125 5.94 -8.66 -12.77
N PHE A 126 6.84 -9.54 -13.22
CA PHE A 126 8.25 -9.50 -12.82
C PHE A 126 9.00 -8.31 -13.42
N GLU A 127 8.48 -7.66 -14.48
CA GLU A 127 9.05 -6.42 -15.02
C GLU A 127 8.91 -5.27 -14.01
N LEU A 128 7.93 -5.34 -13.09
CA LEU A 128 7.75 -4.36 -12.03
C LEU A 128 8.86 -4.39 -10.96
N MET A 129 9.76 -5.38 -10.99
CA MET A 129 10.93 -5.41 -10.10
C MET A 129 12.03 -4.44 -10.53
N ASP A 130 12.11 -4.13 -11.82
CA ASP A 130 13.09 -3.21 -12.37
C ASP A 130 12.46 -1.82 -12.54
N PRO A 131 12.90 -0.79 -11.79
CA PRO A 131 12.35 0.56 -11.91
C PRO A 131 12.57 1.20 -13.28
N SER A 132 13.49 0.66 -14.09
CA SER A 132 13.77 1.12 -15.46
C SER A 132 12.88 0.47 -16.52
N SER A 133 12.10 -0.57 -16.16
CA SER A 133 11.22 -1.24 -17.12
C SER A 133 10.08 -0.31 -17.58
N PRO A 134 9.56 -0.48 -18.81
CA PRO A 134 8.41 0.26 -19.29
C PRO A 134 7.19 0.12 -18.37
N GLN A 135 6.94 -1.08 -17.85
CA GLN A 135 5.83 -1.38 -16.94
C GLN A 135 5.96 -0.59 -15.63
N SER A 136 7.14 -0.57 -15.02
CA SER A 136 7.39 0.20 -13.79
C SER A 136 7.22 1.70 -14.03
N GLN A 137 7.79 2.23 -15.11
CA GLN A 137 7.69 3.65 -15.44
C GLN A 137 6.24 4.07 -15.71
N ARG A 138 5.49 3.24 -16.45
CA ARG A 138 4.07 3.44 -16.73
C ARG A 138 3.23 3.46 -15.45
N TYR A 139 3.48 2.52 -14.54
CA TYR A 139 2.78 2.43 -13.26
C TYR A 139 3.12 3.60 -12.33
N VAL A 140 4.39 3.97 -12.21
CA VAL A 140 4.83 5.13 -11.41
C VAL A 140 4.25 6.43 -11.98
N ALA A 141 4.16 6.58 -13.30
CA ALA A 141 3.50 7.73 -13.93
C ALA A 141 2.01 7.80 -13.54
N ALA A 142 1.28 6.67 -13.62
CA ALA A 142 -0.12 6.61 -13.21
C ALA A 142 -0.30 6.95 -11.71
N LEU A 143 0.54 6.39 -10.84
CA LEU A 143 0.54 6.70 -9.40
C LEU A 143 0.76 8.20 -9.16
N SER A 144 1.73 8.80 -9.86
CA SER A 144 1.98 10.24 -9.80
C SER A 144 0.72 11.03 -10.17
N THR A 145 0.09 10.69 -11.29
CA THR A 145 -1.13 11.35 -11.78
C THR A 145 -2.28 11.26 -10.76
N ILE A 146 -2.59 10.06 -10.26
CA ILE A 146 -3.75 9.88 -9.36
C ILE A 146 -3.52 10.53 -8.00
N LEU A 147 -2.30 10.44 -7.45
CA LEU A 147 -1.95 11.05 -6.16
C LEU A 147 -1.98 12.58 -6.27
N HIS A 148 -1.42 13.11 -7.36
CA HIS A 148 -1.42 14.54 -7.66
C HIS A 148 -2.85 15.09 -7.81
N LYS A 149 -3.77 14.32 -8.42
CA LYS A 149 -5.18 14.71 -8.54
C LYS A 149 -5.94 14.62 -7.22
N GLY A 150 -5.38 14.00 -6.17
CA GLY A 150 -5.98 13.96 -4.84
C GLY A 150 -6.61 12.62 -4.46
N VAL A 151 -6.32 11.54 -5.19
CA VAL A 151 -6.73 10.19 -4.78
C VAL A 151 -6.03 9.81 -3.49
N ARG A 152 -6.80 9.18 -2.59
CA ARG A 152 -6.29 8.53 -1.40
C ARG A 152 -5.97 7.09 -1.70
N LEU A 153 -4.75 6.66 -1.45
CA LEU A 153 -4.28 5.31 -1.68
C LEU A 153 -4.01 4.63 -0.34
N ILE A 154 -4.49 3.40 -0.20
CA ILE A 154 -4.21 2.55 0.96
C ILE A 154 -3.57 1.28 0.45
N CYS A 155 -2.39 0.98 0.96
CA CYS A 155 -1.63 -0.21 0.61
C CYS A 155 -1.56 -1.11 1.84
N VAL A 156 -2.19 -2.28 1.76
CA VAL A 156 -2.19 -3.28 2.83
C VAL A 156 -1.37 -4.47 2.38
N GLY A 157 -0.16 -4.61 2.92
CA GLY A 157 0.63 -5.82 2.74
C GLY A 157 0.03 -6.98 3.51
N SER A 158 0.19 -8.21 3.02
CA SER A 158 -0.20 -9.41 3.77
C SER A 158 1.03 -10.00 4.47
N TRP A 159 0.87 -10.39 5.73
CA TRP A 159 1.89 -11.12 6.49
C TRP A 159 1.95 -12.57 6.03
N VAL A 160 3.15 -13.16 5.96
CA VAL A 160 3.35 -14.54 5.47
C VAL A 160 2.82 -14.74 4.04
N ASP A 161 2.84 -13.69 3.22
CA ASP A 161 2.46 -13.76 1.81
C ASP A 161 3.49 -14.59 1.03
N GLU A 162 3.00 -15.60 0.32
CA GLU A 162 3.80 -16.54 -0.43
C GLU A 162 4.18 -16.08 -1.84
N VAL A 163 3.53 -15.01 -2.36
CA VAL A 163 3.71 -14.49 -3.72
C VAL A 163 4.27 -13.07 -3.72
N VAL A 164 3.78 -12.21 -2.83
CA VAL A 164 4.02 -10.76 -2.88
C VAL A 164 4.88 -10.32 -1.70
N PRO A 165 6.09 -9.78 -1.93
CA PRO A 165 6.92 -9.27 -0.85
C PRO A 165 6.22 -8.10 -0.16
N LEU A 166 6.39 -8.00 1.17
CA LEU A 166 5.81 -6.93 1.97
C LEU A 166 6.06 -5.55 1.34
N TYR A 167 7.31 -5.25 0.95
CA TYR A 167 7.65 -3.96 0.33
C TYR A 167 6.83 -3.63 -0.91
N SER A 168 6.41 -4.65 -1.66
CA SER A 168 5.55 -4.55 -2.85
C SER A 168 4.12 -4.24 -2.44
N GLY A 169 3.59 -5.02 -1.49
CA GLY A 169 2.24 -4.87 -0.95
C GLY A 169 1.96 -3.52 -0.26
N ILE A 170 3.00 -2.87 0.28
CA ILE A 170 2.90 -1.58 0.97
C ILE A 170 3.38 -0.39 0.13
N LEU A 171 3.74 -0.59 -1.15
CA LEU A 171 4.24 0.45 -2.05
C LEU A 171 5.39 1.27 -1.42
N GLN A 172 6.50 0.60 -1.09
CA GLN A 172 7.59 1.18 -0.31
C GLN A 172 8.32 2.33 -1.03
N GLY A 173 8.53 2.23 -2.34
CA GLY A 173 9.31 3.18 -3.15
C GLY A 173 8.65 4.54 -3.41
N VAL A 174 7.41 4.74 -2.98
CA VAL A 174 6.66 5.99 -3.16
C VAL A 174 6.46 6.69 -1.82
N SER A 175 6.49 8.01 -1.76
CA SER A 175 6.09 8.78 -0.56
C SER A 175 5.18 9.93 -0.98
N HIS A 176 3.99 10.00 -0.39
CA HIS A 176 3.02 11.06 -0.61
C HIS A 176 2.00 11.08 0.56
N PRO A 177 1.50 12.25 1.02
CA PRO A 177 0.59 12.33 2.16
C PRO A 177 -0.74 11.57 1.99
N ASN A 178 -1.17 11.36 0.74
CA ASN A 178 -2.39 10.59 0.45
C ASN A 178 -2.17 9.06 0.46
N VAL A 179 -0.95 8.57 0.72
CA VAL A 179 -0.64 7.14 0.81
C VAL A 179 -0.61 6.71 2.27
N TYR A 180 -1.50 5.79 2.63
CA TYR A 180 -1.53 5.13 3.93
C TYR A 180 -1.12 3.66 3.79
N ARG A 181 -0.23 3.19 4.67
CA ARG A 181 0.29 1.82 4.66
C ARG A 181 -0.17 1.06 5.89
N ALA A 182 -0.56 -0.19 5.69
CA ALA A 182 -0.88 -1.12 6.74
C ALA A 182 -0.34 -2.51 6.42
N VAL A 183 -0.36 -3.39 7.41
CA VAL A 183 -0.11 -4.81 7.24
C VAL A 183 -1.26 -5.58 7.87
N TYR A 184 -1.77 -6.57 7.16
CA TYR A 184 -2.71 -7.54 7.68
C TYR A 184 -1.92 -8.73 8.23
N ILE A 185 -2.23 -9.14 9.46
CA ILE A 185 -1.64 -10.31 10.11
C ILE A 185 -2.80 -11.21 10.52
N ASP A 186 -2.88 -12.40 9.94
CA ASP A 186 -3.90 -13.38 10.31
C ASP A 186 -3.73 -13.81 11.78
N ALA A 187 -4.83 -14.05 12.47
CA ALA A 187 -4.86 -14.27 13.91
C ALA A 187 -3.93 -15.42 14.38
N PRO A 188 -3.81 -16.57 13.68
CA PRO A 188 -2.88 -17.63 14.06
C PRO A 188 -1.39 -17.22 13.96
N HIS A 189 -1.08 -16.20 13.16
CA HIS A 189 0.27 -15.69 12.94
C HIS A 189 0.58 -14.44 13.76
N TYR A 190 -0.42 -13.82 14.38
CA TYR A 190 -0.21 -12.64 15.20
C TYR A 190 0.45 -13.00 16.54
N LEU A 191 1.64 -12.45 16.73
CA LEU A 191 2.35 -12.44 18.01
C LEU A 191 2.66 -10.99 18.37
N ASP A 192 2.43 -10.58 19.61
CA ASP A 192 2.91 -9.29 20.14
C ASP A 192 4.41 -9.38 20.47
N ASP A 193 5.22 -9.70 19.44
CA ASP A 193 6.65 -9.94 19.54
C ASP A 193 7.48 -8.80 18.92
N PHE A 194 8.80 -8.96 18.90
CA PHE A 194 9.69 -7.93 18.35
C PHE A 194 9.43 -7.66 16.86
N LEU A 195 9.23 -8.68 16.05
CA LEU A 195 9.18 -8.54 14.59
C LEU A 195 7.90 -7.84 14.13
N SER A 196 6.75 -8.25 14.68
CA SER A 196 5.47 -7.59 14.36
C SER A 196 5.49 -6.11 14.75
N ASN A 197 5.99 -5.81 15.95
CA ASN A 197 6.09 -4.44 16.43
C ASN A 197 7.12 -3.61 15.66
N LEU A 198 8.23 -4.21 15.21
CA LEU A 198 9.24 -3.50 14.40
C LEU A 198 8.65 -3.08 13.05
N ILE A 199 7.91 -3.99 12.40
CA ILE A 199 7.24 -3.68 11.12
C ILE A 199 6.15 -2.62 11.31
N VAL A 200 5.32 -2.75 12.35
CA VAL A 200 4.29 -1.74 12.67
C VAL A 200 4.92 -0.38 12.97
N PHE A 201 6.05 -0.34 13.69
CA PHE A 201 6.79 0.89 13.94
C PHE A 201 7.31 1.52 12.64
N ALA A 202 7.96 0.73 11.77
CA ALA A 202 8.47 1.22 10.49
C ALA A 202 7.35 1.73 9.57
N LEU A 203 6.21 1.02 9.48
CA LEU A 203 5.03 1.48 8.74
C LEU A 203 4.51 2.81 9.28
N ARG A 204 4.50 2.97 10.61
CA ARG A 204 4.11 4.23 11.25
C ARG A 204 5.04 5.37 10.87
N LEU A 205 6.35 5.16 10.88
CA LEU A 205 7.31 6.16 10.40
C LEU A 205 6.96 6.61 8.98
N ARG A 206 6.74 5.65 8.07
CA ARG A 206 6.39 5.94 6.67
C ARG A 206 5.08 6.70 6.53
N ASN A 207 4.06 6.34 7.32
CA ASN A 207 2.77 7.05 7.34
C ASN A 207 2.88 8.47 7.92
N MET A 208 3.89 8.74 8.75
CA MET A 208 4.22 10.07 9.26
C MET A 208 5.14 10.88 8.32
N GLY A 209 5.55 10.31 7.19
CA GLY A 209 6.49 10.94 6.27
C GLY A 209 7.96 10.83 6.69
N ILE A 210 8.26 10.08 7.76
CA ILE A 210 9.62 9.80 8.21
C ILE A 210 10.16 8.63 7.37
N TYR A 211 11.39 8.78 6.87
CA TYR A 211 12.05 7.72 6.11
C TYR A 211 12.52 6.61 7.06
N ASP A 212 12.23 5.36 6.72
CA ASP A 212 12.61 4.18 7.50
C ASP A 212 14.00 3.65 7.12
N HIS A 213 14.73 4.36 6.26
CA HIS A 213 16.04 3.93 5.71
C HIS A 213 15.98 2.54 5.07
N ASP A 214 14.90 2.26 4.35
CA ASP A 214 14.63 0.99 3.65
C ASP A 214 14.50 -0.23 4.56
N LEU A 215 14.28 -0.02 5.86
CA LEU A 215 14.07 -1.09 6.84
C LEU A 215 12.99 -2.08 6.38
N LEU A 216 11.86 -1.59 5.85
CA LEU A 216 10.76 -2.46 5.38
C LEU A 216 11.15 -3.32 4.17
N ILE A 217 12.11 -2.87 3.34
CA ILE A 217 12.65 -3.69 2.24
C ILE A 217 13.45 -4.86 2.84
N HIS A 218 14.34 -4.57 3.80
CA HIS A 218 15.15 -5.58 4.48
C HIS A 218 14.34 -6.56 5.33
N LEU A 219 13.25 -6.12 5.96
CA LEU A 219 12.38 -6.98 6.78
C LEU A 219 11.44 -7.85 5.93
N SER A 220 11.21 -7.50 4.66
CA SER A 220 10.26 -8.18 3.79
C SER A 220 10.55 -9.67 3.63
N GLU A 221 11.83 -10.07 3.50
CA GLU A 221 12.20 -11.49 3.37
C GLU A 221 11.94 -12.29 4.66
N VAL A 222 11.97 -11.62 5.82
CA VAL A 222 11.82 -12.28 7.13
C VAL A 222 10.37 -12.72 7.36
N VAL A 223 9.42 -12.03 6.72
CA VAL A 223 7.98 -12.29 6.82
C VAL A 223 7.40 -12.95 5.57
N ALA A 224 8.23 -13.39 4.64
CA ALA A 224 7.80 -14.10 3.44
C ALA A 224 7.19 -15.46 3.80
N GLY A 225 6.06 -15.79 3.16
CA GLY A 225 5.39 -17.07 3.29
C GLY A 225 6.03 -18.19 2.49
N SER A 226 5.64 -19.43 2.81
CA SER A 226 6.04 -20.61 2.07
C SER A 226 4.94 -21.03 1.09
N LEU A 227 5.32 -21.36 -0.15
CA LEU A 227 4.41 -21.92 -1.16
C LEU A 227 3.77 -23.26 -0.75
N TRP A 228 4.37 -23.94 0.24
CA TRP A 228 3.93 -25.26 0.71
C TRP A 228 3.13 -25.17 2.04
N GLY A 229 2.76 -23.97 2.47
CA GLY A 229 2.07 -23.69 3.73
C GLY A 229 0.70 -23.03 3.56
N HIS A 230 0.19 -22.42 4.63
CA HIS A 230 -1.05 -21.64 4.60
C HIS A 230 -0.91 -20.43 3.67
N SER A 231 -1.95 -20.13 2.88
CA SER A 231 -1.95 -19.01 1.94
C SER A 231 -2.21 -17.69 2.65
N GLY A 232 -1.14 -16.95 2.97
CA GLY A 232 -1.25 -15.60 3.51
C GLY A 232 -1.70 -14.58 2.44
N HIS A 233 -1.40 -14.86 1.17
CA HIS A 233 -1.71 -13.94 0.06
C HIS A 233 -3.20 -13.62 -0.07
N SER A 234 -4.05 -14.61 0.19
CA SER A 234 -5.50 -14.52 -0.06
C SER A 234 -6.32 -14.14 1.17
N THR A 235 -5.82 -14.32 2.38
CA THR A 235 -6.61 -14.07 3.60
C THR A 235 -6.92 -12.59 3.81
N VAL A 236 -6.08 -11.69 3.32
CA VAL A 236 -6.26 -10.22 3.47
C VAL A 236 -7.57 -9.68 2.90
N TYR A 237 -8.06 -10.21 1.77
CA TYR A 237 -9.34 -9.74 1.20
C TYR A 237 -10.56 -10.34 1.91
N GLY A 238 -10.35 -11.33 2.78
CA GLY A 238 -11.39 -11.88 3.66
C GLY A 238 -11.63 -11.04 4.92
N GLU A 239 -10.75 -10.09 5.25
CA GLU A 239 -10.78 -9.31 6.50
C GLU A 239 -11.64 -8.03 6.36
N PRO A 240 -12.81 -7.94 7.02
CA PRO A 240 -13.66 -6.75 6.94
C PRO A 240 -12.99 -5.46 7.40
N ASP A 241 -12.10 -5.52 8.40
CA ASP A 241 -11.46 -4.33 8.96
C ASP A 241 -10.49 -3.66 7.97
N VAL A 242 -9.95 -4.40 7.00
CA VAL A 242 -9.15 -3.85 5.90
C VAL A 242 -10.01 -2.89 5.03
N TYR A 243 -11.26 -3.24 4.79
CA TYR A 243 -12.20 -2.38 4.08
C TYR A 243 -12.67 -1.22 4.95
N LYS A 244 -12.97 -1.44 6.23
CA LYS A 244 -13.35 -0.37 7.17
C LYS A 244 -12.24 0.67 7.33
N LEU A 245 -10.98 0.23 7.33
CA LEU A 245 -9.80 1.12 7.31
C LEU A 245 -9.83 2.06 6.10
N SER A 246 -10.30 1.58 4.94
CA SER A 246 -10.43 2.42 3.75
C SER A 246 -11.50 3.50 3.85
N VAL A 247 -12.62 3.17 4.46
CA VAL A 247 -13.68 4.14 4.77
C VAL A 247 -13.16 5.18 5.76
N LYS A 248 -12.52 4.73 6.85
CA LYS A 248 -11.91 5.59 7.85
C LYS A 248 -10.89 6.56 7.23
N TRP A 249 -9.95 6.05 6.44
CA TRP A 249 -8.94 6.89 5.81
C TRP A 249 -9.57 7.93 4.88
N LEU A 250 -10.55 7.55 4.06
CA LEU A 250 -11.24 8.48 3.18
C LEU A 250 -11.94 9.62 3.93
N LEU A 251 -12.57 9.31 5.08
CA LEU A 251 -13.34 10.26 5.88
C LEU A 251 -12.46 11.20 6.72
N TYR A 252 -11.41 10.66 7.36
CA TYR A 252 -10.64 11.41 8.36
C TYR A 252 -9.36 12.05 7.82
N SER A 253 -8.87 11.63 6.65
CA SER A 253 -7.69 12.27 6.07
C SER A 253 -8.08 13.56 5.35
N THR A 254 -7.36 14.65 5.65
CA THR A 254 -7.43 15.88 4.87
C THR A 254 -6.63 15.69 3.58
N SER A 255 -7.26 15.85 2.42
CA SER A 255 -6.50 15.87 1.16
C SER A 255 -5.57 17.08 1.16
N ALA A 256 -4.31 16.90 0.72
CA ALA A 256 -3.37 17.98 0.52
C ALA A 256 -3.94 19.10 -0.37
N VAL A 257 -4.75 18.74 -1.36
CA VAL A 257 -5.45 19.69 -2.24
C VAL A 257 -6.43 20.57 -1.47
N SER A 258 -7.09 20.01 -0.44
CA SER A 258 -8.06 20.72 0.40
C SER A 258 -7.41 21.70 1.39
N GLN A 259 -6.14 21.51 1.78
CA GLN A 259 -5.46 22.43 2.69
C GLN A 259 -5.19 23.81 2.05
N SER A 260 -4.92 23.87 0.74
CA SER A 260 -4.77 25.15 0.03
C SER A 260 -6.08 25.97 -0.03
N ALA A 261 -7.23 25.30 0.02
CA ALA A 261 -8.55 25.94 -0.04
C ALA A 261 -9.05 26.46 1.33
N ILE A 262 -8.60 25.87 2.45
CA ILE A 262 -9.09 26.24 3.80
C ILE A 262 -8.30 27.43 4.37
N GLN A 263 -7.04 27.62 3.98
CA GLN A 263 -6.24 28.77 4.42
C GLN A 263 -6.59 30.09 3.70
N SER A 264 -7.36 30.05 2.63
CA SER A 264 -7.87 31.24 1.92
C SER A 264 -9.25 31.63 2.46
N GLY A 265 -9.26 32.20 3.67
CA GLY A 265 -10.45 32.80 4.26
C GLY A 265 -11.07 33.85 3.32
N GLY A 266 -12.29 33.57 2.86
CA GLY A 266 -13.31 34.56 2.50
C GLY A 266 -12.86 35.80 1.73
N ALA A 267 -12.15 35.66 0.62
CA ALA A 267 -12.08 36.71 -0.39
C ALA A 267 -11.78 36.08 -1.75
N ALA A 268 -12.56 36.45 -2.77
CA ALA A 268 -12.30 36.10 -4.15
C ALA A 268 -10.98 36.75 -4.60
N VAL A 269 -9.87 36.05 -4.35
CA VAL A 269 -8.54 36.45 -4.77
C VAL A 269 -8.02 35.33 -5.69
N SER A 270 -7.53 35.77 -6.86
CA SER A 270 -6.82 35.00 -7.88
C SER A 270 -6.27 33.65 -7.38
N ARG A 271 -6.75 32.56 -8.00
CA ARG A 271 -6.32 31.18 -7.79
C ARG A 271 -4.84 31.00 -8.19
N ALA A 272 -3.94 31.54 -7.39
CA ALA A 272 -2.54 31.16 -7.44
C ALA A 272 -2.44 29.73 -6.90
N SER A 273 -1.89 28.84 -7.72
CA SER A 273 -1.46 27.49 -7.42
C SER A 273 -0.98 27.34 -5.97
N GLY A 274 -1.79 26.76 -5.10
CA GLY A 274 -1.28 26.17 -3.86
C GLY A 274 -0.18 25.19 -4.23
N GLU A 275 0.91 25.19 -3.45
CA GLU A 275 2.09 24.37 -3.68
C GLU A 275 1.66 22.92 -3.91
N GLN A 276 1.84 22.45 -5.14
CA GLN A 276 1.38 21.12 -5.54
C GLN A 276 2.28 20.09 -4.87
N ILE A 277 1.72 19.27 -3.99
CA ILE A 277 2.49 18.19 -3.37
C ILE A 277 2.77 17.12 -4.44
N HIS A 278 4.03 16.99 -4.81
CA HIS A 278 4.48 15.98 -5.76
C HIS A 278 4.78 14.67 -5.03
N MET A 279 4.52 13.57 -5.72
CA MET A 279 4.95 12.24 -5.29
C MET A 279 6.49 12.19 -5.25
N ASN A 280 7.06 11.79 -4.11
CA ASN A 280 8.48 11.50 -4.01
C ASN A 280 8.71 10.02 -4.34
N TYR A 281 9.44 9.73 -5.41
CA TYR A 281 9.77 8.39 -5.84
C TYR A 281 11.23 8.06 -5.56
N ARG A 282 11.46 7.01 -4.76
CA ARG A 282 12.77 6.44 -4.46
C ARG A 282 12.81 5.03 -5.04
N PRO A 283 13.24 4.86 -6.29
CA PRO A 283 13.30 3.56 -6.92
C PRO A 283 14.34 2.66 -6.23
N PHE A 284 14.06 1.37 -6.20
CA PHE A 284 15.02 0.33 -5.92
C PHE A 284 14.74 -0.85 -6.86
N ASN A 285 15.77 -1.62 -7.19
CA ASN A 285 15.59 -2.82 -8.00
C ASN A 285 15.33 -4.01 -7.07
N ALA A 286 14.12 -4.57 -7.15
CA ALA A 286 13.70 -5.69 -6.29
C ALA A 286 14.44 -7.00 -6.59
N ALA A 287 15.06 -7.12 -7.77
CA ALA A 287 15.90 -8.27 -8.13
C ALA A 287 17.33 -8.18 -7.54
N GLU A 288 17.75 -7.02 -7.04
CA GLU A 288 19.06 -6.86 -6.44
C GLU A 288 19.13 -7.48 -5.05
N LYS A 289 20.25 -8.16 -4.78
CA LYS A 289 20.49 -8.75 -3.46
C LYS A 289 20.83 -7.66 -2.45
N LEU A 290 19.99 -7.53 -1.44
CA LEU A 290 20.21 -6.60 -0.33
C LEU A 290 21.42 -7.01 0.50
N ASN A 291 22.17 -6.03 0.99
CA ASN A 291 23.21 -6.27 1.98
C ASN A 291 22.55 -6.38 3.38
N PRO A 292 22.53 -7.58 4.00
CA PRO A 292 21.84 -7.77 5.28
C PRO A 292 22.52 -7.08 6.47
N PHE A 293 23.77 -6.61 6.30
CA PHE A 293 24.53 -5.91 7.35
C PHE A 293 24.12 -4.43 7.50
N TYR A 294 23.16 -3.94 6.71
CA TYR A 294 22.63 -2.58 6.85
C TYR A 294 21.58 -2.45 7.94
N ILE A 295 20.85 -3.51 8.31
CA ILE A 295 19.81 -3.43 9.35
C ILE A 295 20.36 -2.84 10.66
N PRO A 296 21.55 -3.25 11.15
CA PRO A 296 22.14 -2.62 12.34
C PRO A 296 22.35 -1.11 12.23
N TRP A 297 22.86 -0.67 11.09
CA TRP A 297 23.07 0.74 10.80
C TRP A 297 21.76 1.51 10.73
N ILE A 298 20.76 0.95 10.04
CA ILE A 298 19.41 1.52 9.95
C ILE A 298 18.82 1.74 11.33
N MET A 299 18.86 0.71 12.20
CA MET A 299 18.33 0.82 13.56
C MET A 299 19.08 1.87 14.39
N ARG A 300 20.40 1.99 14.21
CA ARG A 300 21.18 3.03 14.87
C ARG A 300 20.78 4.43 14.37
N THR A 301 20.61 4.61 13.07
CA THR A 301 20.16 5.87 12.48
C THR A 301 18.77 6.25 13.02
N LEU A 302 17.82 5.32 13.04
CA LEU A 302 16.49 5.54 13.59
C LEU A 302 16.52 5.90 15.09
N TRP A 303 17.48 5.38 15.85
CA TRP A 303 17.65 5.75 17.26
C TRP A 303 18.08 7.20 17.46
N ASP A 304 18.91 7.70 16.55
CA ASP A 304 19.49 9.05 16.61
C ASP A 304 18.66 10.08 15.81
N GLU A 305 17.69 9.65 15.00
CA GLU A 305 16.82 10.49 14.17
C GLU A 305 16.11 11.59 14.98
N PRO A 306 16.26 12.88 14.62
CA PRO A 306 15.68 13.99 15.37
C PRO A 306 14.15 13.89 15.51
N GLU A 307 13.45 13.52 14.43
CA GLU A 307 11.99 13.37 14.37
C GLU A 307 11.49 12.30 15.35
N ILE A 308 12.27 11.24 15.57
CA ILE A 308 11.96 10.18 16.54
C ILE A 308 12.35 10.62 17.95
N ARG A 309 13.51 11.26 18.13
CA ARG A 309 13.99 11.71 19.45
C ARG A 309 13.10 12.78 20.08
N GLN A 310 12.54 13.66 19.26
CA GLN A 310 11.69 14.76 19.70
C GLN A 310 10.22 14.33 19.90
N ASN A 311 9.84 13.15 19.38
CA ASN A 311 8.51 12.59 19.55
C ASN A 311 8.49 11.57 20.71
N SER A 312 7.87 11.94 21.83
CA SER A 312 7.84 11.10 23.04
C SER A 312 7.17 9.73 22.82
N VAL A 313 6.16 9.66 21.93
CA VAL A 313 5.45 8.41 21.60
C VAL A 313 6.36 7.49 20.80
N LEU A 314 6.96 7.97 19.69
CA LEU A 314 7.88 7.16 18.88
C LEU A 314 9.10 6.71 19.69
N ARG A 315 9.61 7.58 20.57
CA ARG A 315 10.73 7.24 21.45
C ARG A 315 10.37 6.15 22.46
N ALA A 316 9.15 6.16 23.01
CA ALA A 316 8.68 5.13 23.92
C ALA A 316 8.52 3.78 23.19
N GLU A 317 7.98 3.80 21.96
CA GLU A 317 7.84 2.60 21.15
C GLU A 317 9.20 2.00 20.77
N LEU A 318 10.17 2.84 20.38
CA LEU A 318 11.51 2.37 20.07
C LEU A 318 12.21 1.73 21.29
N ARG A 319 11.99 2.26 22.50
CA ARG A 319 12.44 1.60 23.74
C ARG A 319 11.72 0.28 24.00
N ARG A 320 10.41 0.20 23.70
CA ARG A 320 9.64 -1.04 23.80
C ARG A 320 10.18 -2.11 22.85
N LEU A 321 10.58 -1.74 21.64
CA LEU A 321 11.22 -2.67 20.69
C LEU A 321 12.48 -3.32 21.29
N ILE A 322 13.32 -2.57 22.01
CA ILE A 322 14.51 -3.15 22.67
C ILE A 322 14.10 -4.17 23.74
N MET A 323 13.10 -3.86 24.56
CA MET A 323 12.59 -4.80 25.56
C MET A 323 11.98 -6.07 24.94
N LEU A 324 11.30 -5.93 23.80
CA LEU A 324 10.74 -7.06 23.06
C LEU A 324 11.85 -7.91 22.43
N TYR A 325 12.90 -7.28 21.88
CA TYR A 325 14.05 -7.97 21.29
C TYR A 325 14.69 -8.96 22.27
N ASP A 326 14.88 -8.54 23.52
CA ASP A 326 15.47 -9.37 24.58
C ASP A 326 14.68 -10.65 24.83
N LYS A 327 13.35 -10.54 24.79
CA LYS A 327 12.41 -11.65 25.02
C LYS A 327 12.14 -12.47 23.76
N TRP A 328 12.40 -11.91 22.58
CA TRP A 328 12.03 -12.49 21.31
C TRP A 328 12.80 -13.79 21.03
N LYS A 329 12.09 -14.87 20.71
CA LYS A 329 12.69 -16.16 20.38
C LYS A 329 12.19 -16.60 19.01
N PRO A 330 12.80 -16.13 17.91
CA PRO A 330 12.35 -16.46 16.57
C PRO A 330 12.48 -17.96 16.30
N GLU A 331 11.45 -18.54 15.70
CA GLU A 331 11.42 -19.96 15.32
C GLU A 331 12.03 -20.18 13.93
N THR A 332 11.75 -19.26 13.00
CA THR A 332 12.20 -19.33 11.61
C THR A 332 13.70 -19.08 11.48
N LYS A 333 14.31 -19.67 10.45
CA LYS A 333 15.73 -19.43 10.13
C LYS A 333 16.00 -17.94 9.88
N ALA A 334 15.16 -17.30 9.06
CA ALA A 334 15.27 -15.87 8.75
C ALA A 334 15.15 -14.99 10.02
N GLY A 335 14.23 -15.31 10.93
CA GLY A 335 14.09 -14.60 12.20
C GLY A 335 15.30 -14.77 13.10
N LYS A 336 15.87 -15.99 13.20
CA LYS A 336 17.10 -16.25 13.97
C LYS A 336 18.29 -15.48 13.40
N GLU A 337 18.44 -15.44 12.08
CA GLU A 337 19.47 -14.64 11.41
C GLU A 337 19.27 -13.15 11.64
N LEU A 338 18.04 -12.64 11.55
CA LEU A 338 17.73 -11.24 11.85
C LEU A 338 18.09 -10.91 13.30
N LYS A 339 17.71 -11.77 14.25
CA LYS A 339 18.05 -11.57 15.66
C LYS A 339 19.55 -11.47 15.86
N TYR A 340 20.32 -12.41 15.32
CA TYR A 340 21.79 -12.39 15.40
C TYR A 340 22.38 -11.10 14.81
N ARG A 341 21.92 -10.67 13.63
CA ARG A 341 22.42 -9.45 12.98
C ARG A 341 22.17 -8.20 13.80
N LEU A 342 21.05 -8.12 14.53
CA LEU A 342 20.67 -6.98 15.35
C LEU A 342 21.37 -6.92 16.73
N GLU A 343 22.04 -7.98 17.15
CA GLU A 343 22.70 -8.06 18.46
C GLU A 343 23.67 -6.89 18.75
N PRO A 344 24.52 -6.43 17.79
CA PRO A 344 25.43 -5.31 18.03
C PRO A 344 24.72 -3.98 18.33
N VAL A 345 23.52 -3.77 17.76
CA VAL A 345 22.74 -2.54 18.00
C VAL A 345 22.24 -2.48 19.43
N ARG A 346 21.74 -3.61 19.95
CA ARG A 346 21.31 -3.73 21.33
C ARG A 346 22.45 -3.42 22.31
N ALA A 347 23.68 -3.85 22.00
CA ALA A 347 24.82 -3.58 22.87
C ALA A 347 25.24 -2.09 22.87
N ALA A 348 24.85 -1.33 21.84
CA ALA A 348 25.27 0.05 21.61
C ALA A 348 24.19 1.11 21.94
N ILE A 349 22.98 0.67 22.28
CA ILE A 349 21.81 1.50 22.59
C ILE A 349 21.40 1.24 24.04
#